data_AF-A0A497TJ22-F1
#
_entry.id   AF-A0A497TJ22-F1
#
_cell.length_a   1.000
_cell.length_b   1.000
_cell.length_c   1.000
_cell.angle_alpha   90.00
_cell.angle_beta   90.00
_cell.angle_gamma   90.00
#
_symmetry.space_group_name_H-M   'P 1'
#
loop_
_entity.id
_entity.type
_entity.pdbx_description
1 polymer ?
#
loop_
_entity_poly.entity_id
_entity_poly.type
_entity_poly.pdbx_seq_one_letter_code
_entity_poly.pdbx_strand_id
1 'polypeptide(L)' 'MGKYRYITNRLLEGGGRIRVLVPTGSDEAEVSYTCPKCGFSEETRKPWKKPFSIRCSKCGFLIRVPSLRKEIKKK' A
#
# COMPACT_ATOMS: atom_id res chain seq x y z
N MET A 1 14.84 -17.48 -2.50
CA MET A 1 13.85 -16.89 -3.44
C MET A 1 12.78 -16.18 -2.62
N GLY A 2 12.90 -14.85 -2.48
CA GLY A 2 11.94 -14.04 -1.72
C GLY A 2 10.57 -14.05 -2.41
N LYS A 3 9.68 -14.92 -1.94
CA LYS A 3 8.29 -14.97 -2.41
C LYS A 3 7.54 -13.89 -1.63
N TYR A 4 7.19 -12.77 -2.24
CA TYR A 4 6.23 -11.87 -1.61
C TYR A 4 4.85 -12.53 -1.67
N ARG A 5 4.17 -12.64 -0.53
CA ARG A 5 2.81 -13.19 -0.42
C ARG A 5 1.79 -12.28 -1.10
N TYR A 6 2.09 -10.98 -1.14
CA TYR A 6 1.21 -9.98 -1.67
C TYR A 6 1.99 -8.80 -2.23
N ILE A 7 1.69 -8.40 -3.46
CA ILE A 7 2.26 -7.22 -4.13
C ILE A 7 1.08 -6.44 -4.69
N THR A 8 0.93 -5.18 -4.30
CA THR A 8 0.06 -4.23 -4.99
C THR A 8 0.89 -3.05 -5.46
N ASN A 9 0.60 -2.59 -6.66
CA ASN A 9 1.01 -1.29 -7.15
C ASN A 9 -0.25 -0.66 -7.74
N ARG A 10 -0.64 0.48 -7.18
CA ARG A 10 -1.74 1.26 -7.73
C ARG A 10 -1.29 2.69 -7.93
N LEU A 11 -1.44 3.16 -9.15
CA LEU A 11 -1.40 4.59 -9.44
C LEU A 11 -2.75 5.20 -9.03
N LEU A 12 -2.71 6.21 -8.19
CA LEU A 12 -3.87 7.05 -7.88
C LEU A 12 -3.95 8.15 -8.94
N GLU A 13 -5.16 8.45 -9.41
CA GLU A 13 -5.42 9.60 -10.28
C GLU A 13 -4.97 10.89 -9.56
N GLY A 14 -4.14 11.70 -10.24
CA GLY A 14 -3.45 12.85 -9.63
C GLY A 14 -1.98 12.60 -9.26
N GLY A 15 -1.34 11.54 -9.77
CA GLY A 15 0.11 11.30 -9.61
C GLY A 15 0.52 10.64 -8.29
N GLY A 16 -0.47 10.28 -7.45
CA GLY A 16 -0.22 9.45 -6.28
C GLY A 16 0.11 8.02 -6.69
N ARG A 17 0.91 7.33 -5.90
CA ARG A 17 1.30 5.93 -6.12
C ARG A 17 1.21 5.21 -4.80
N ILE A 18 0.72 4.00 -4.77
CA ILE A 18 0.78 3.17 -3.57
C ILE A 18 1.27 1.79 -3.95
N ARG A 19 2.29 1.36 -3.22
CA ARG A 19 2.95 0.09 -3.37
C ARG A 19 2.90 -0.61 -2.03
N VAL A 20 2.35 -1.82 -1.99
CA VAL A 20 2.37 -2.66 -0.78
C VAL A 20 3.05 -3.96 -1.14
N LEU A 21 4.06 -4.33 -0.36
CA LEU A 21 4.81 -5.56 -0.46
C LEU A 21 4.64 -6.30 0.88
N VAL A 22 4.21 -7.55 0.82
CA VAL A 22 4.08 -8.40 2.01
C VAL A 22 4.99 -9.60 1.80
N PRO A 23 6.14 -9.72 2.48
CA PRO A 23 6.98 -10.91 2.43
C PRO A 23 6.21 -12.18 2.85
N THR A 24 6.46 -13.31 2.18
CA THR A 24 5.92 -14.62 2.63
C THR A 24 6.65 -15.05 3.89
N GLY A 25 5.88 -15.36 4.94
CA GLY A 25 6.42 -15.74 6.25
C GLY A 25 6.52 -14.57 7.24
N SER A 26 6.20 -13.35 6.80
CA SER A 26 6.13 -12.18 7.67
C SER A 26 4.70 -11.67 7.75
N ASP A 27 4.27 -11.26 8.94
CA ASP A 27 3.01 -10.55 9.16
C ASP A 27 3.15 -9.04 8.95
N GLU A 28 4.28 -8.59 8.42
CA GLU A 28 4.59 -7.19 8.15
C GLU A 28 4.41 -6.88 6.66
N ALA A 29 3.81 -5.73 6.37
CA ALA A 29 3.68 -5.16 5.04
C ALA A 29 4.58 -3.92 4.93
N GLU A 30 5.43 -3.91 3.91
CA GLU A 30 6.14 -2.71 3.46
C GLU A 30 5.20 -1.93 2.55
N VAL A 31 4.85 -0.72 2.95
CA VAL A 31 3.96 0.15 2.20
C VAL A 31 4.69 1.42 1.82
N SER A 32 4.93 1.60 0.53
CA SER A 32 5.42 2.84 -0.05
C SER A 32 4.24 3.57 -0.68
N TYR A 33 3.89 4.77 -0.21
CA TYR A 33 2.79 5.54 -0.76
C TYR A 33 3.24 6.96 -1.11
N THR A 34 2.60 7.56 -2.11
CA THR A 34 2.82 8.91 -2.62
C THR A 34 1.47 9.63 -2.59
N CYS A 35 1.36 10.70 -1.80
CA CYS A 35 0.14 11.50 -1.66
C CYS A 35 -0.15 12.22 -2.99
N PRO A 36 -1.29 11.97 -3.67
CA PRO A 36 -1.65 12.67 -4.91
C PRO A 36 -1.91 14.16 -4.70
N LYS A 37 -2.17 14.60 -3.46
CA LYS A 37 -2.41 16.01 -3.14
C LYS A 37 -1.16 16.85 -2.92
N CYS A 38 -0.08 16.27 -2.40
CA CYS A 38 1.12 17.04 -2.01
C CYS A 38 2.42 16.48 -2.59
N GLY A 39 2.36 15.39 -3.36
CA GLY A 39 3.53 14.71 -3.91
C GLY A 39 4.40 14.01 -2.88
N PHE A 40 4.01 13.98 -1.60
CA PHE A 40 4.83 13.38 -0.55
C PHE A 40 4.85 11.86 -0.68
N SER A 41 6.04 11.30 -0.90
CA SER A 41 6.31 9.88 -0.88
C SER A 41 6.89 9.44 0.46
N GLU A 42 6.29 8.45 1.09
CA GLU A 42 6.78 7.85 2.33
C GLU A 42 6.71 6.33 2.23
N GLU A 43 7.73 5.68 2.79
CA GLU A 43 7.79 4.24 2.96
C GLU A 43 7.66 3.90 4.44
N THR A 44 6.71 3.03 4.76
CA THR A 44 6.45 2.59 6.13
C THR A 44 6.33 1.08 6.16
N ARG A 45 6.92 0.47 7.18
CA ARG A 45 6.76 -0.96 7.47
C ARG A 45 5.79 -1.08 8.62
N LYS A 46 4.70 -1.81 8.41
CA LYS A 46 3.62 -1.93 9.39
C LYS A 46 3.06 -3.34 9.37
N PRO A 47 2.59 -3.87 10.51
CA PRO A 47 1.93 -5.15 10.54
C PRO A 47 0.71 -5.14 9.60
N TRP A 48 0.65 -6.12 8.70
CA TRP A 48 -0.41 -6.30 7.71
C TRP A 48 -1.73 -6.65 8.40
N LYS A 49 -2.52 -5.62 8.72
CA LYS A 49 -3.90 -5.76 9.21
C LYS A 49 -4.89 -5.19 8.21
N LYS A 50 -5.95 -5.95 7.89
CA LYS A 50 -7.04 -5.50 7.02
C LYS A 50 -8.15 -4.87 7.89
N PRO A 51 -8.74 -3.72 7.51
CA PRO A 51 -8.44 -2.81 6.40
C PRO A 51 -7.25 -1.88 6.66
N PHE A 52 -6.46 -1.58 5.62
CA PHE A 52 -5.26 -0.75 5.76
C PHE A 52 -5.59 0.72 5.46
N SER A 53 -5.46 1.57 6.46
CA SER A 53 -5.62 3.02 6.30
C SER A 53 -4.30 3.70 6.61
N ILE A 54 -3.81 4.49 5.67
CA ILE A 54 -2.59 5.26 5.82
C ILE A 54 -2.95 6.74 5.79
N ARG A 55 -2.54 7.45 6.82
CA ARG A 55 -2.63 8.90 6.84
C ARG A 55 -1.29 9.46 6.39
N CYS A 56 -1.30 10.32 5.39
CA CYS A 56 -0.07 10.98 4.97
C CYS A 56 0.42 11.94 6.05
N SER A 57 1.70 11.82 6.45
CA SER A 57 2.33 12.71 7.45
C SER A 57 2.30 14.19 7.04
N LYS A 58 2.34 14.49 5.74
CA LYS A 58 2.42 15.88 5.22
C LYS A 58 1.06 16.53 4.97
N CYS A 59 0.20 15.85 4.20
CA CYS A 59 -1.09 16.39 3.77
C CYS A 59 -2.25 16.03 4.73
N GLY A 60 -2.04 15.09 5.66
CA GLY A 60 -3.09 14.52 6.51
C GLY A 60 -4.13 13.69 5.73
N PHE A 61 -3.93 13.51 4.42
CA PHE A 61 -4.84 12.81 3.53
C PHE A 61 -4.93 11.34 3.91
N LEU A 62 -6.16 10.84 4.02
CA LEU A 62 -6.44 9.48 4.44
C LEU A 62 -6.53 8.56 3.21
N ILE A 63 -5.43 7.88 2.92
CA ILE A 63 -5.35 6.86 1.87
C ILE A 63 -5.92 5.57 2.44
N ARG A 64 -7.19 5.30 2.12
CA ARG A 64 -7.81 4.01 2.40
C ARG A 64 -7.40 3.04 1.31
N VAL A 65 -6.71 1.98 1.69
CA VAL A 65 -6.46 0.84 0.81
C VAL A 65 -7.50 -0.23 1.16
N PRO A 66 -8.67 -0.23 0.51
CA PRO A 66 -9.66 -1.28 0.73
C PRO A 66 -9.03 -2.63 0.44
N SER A 67 -9.35 -3.61 1.29
CA SER A 67 -8.73 -4.92 1.30
C SER A 67 -8.68 -5.56 -0.09
N LEU A 68 -7.49 -6.01 -0.46
CA LEU A 68 -7.17 -6.68 -1.73
C LEU A 68 -7.69 -8.11 -1.77
N ARG A 69 -9.00 -8.27 -1.59
CA ARG A 69 -9.69 -9.56 -1.70
C ARG A 69 -10.40 -9.74 -3.05
N LYS A 70 -10.30 -8.78 -3.98
CA LYS A 70 -11.07 -8.81 -5.24
C LYS A 70 -10.28 -8.92 -6.55
N GLU A 71 -8.94 -8.85 -6.56
CA GLU A 71 -8.19 -8.79 -7.84
C GLU A 71 -7.16 -9.91 -8.08
N ILE A 72 -7.05 -10.93 -7.21
CA ILE A 72 -6.31 -12.17 -7.56
C ILE A 72 -7.33 -13.20 -8.07
N LYS A 73 -8.00 -12.86 -9.17
CA LYS A 73 -8.64 -13.83 -10.06
C LYS A 73 -8.63 -13.24 -11.46
N LYS A 74 -7.44 -13.09 -12.05
CA LYS A 74 -7.35 -13.15 -13.51
C LYS A 74 -6.85 -14.54 -13.88
N LYS A 75 -7.81 -15.20 -14.52
CA LYS A 75 -7.90 -16.54 -15.09
C LYS A 75 -6.73 -16.87 -16.01
#